data_AF-A0AAE1X2H4-F1
#
_entry.id   AF-A0AAE1X2H4-F1
#
_cell.length_a   1.000
_cell.length_b   1.000
_cell.length_c   1.000
_cell.angle_alpha   90.00
_cell.angle_beta   90.00
_cell.angle_gamma   90.00
#
_symmetry.space_group_name_H-M   'P 1'
#
loop_
_entity.id
_entity.type
_entity.pdbx_description
1 polymer ?
#
loop_
_entity_poly.entity_id
_entity_poly.type
_entity_poly.pdbx_seq_one_letter_code
_entity_poly.pdbx_strand_id
1 'polypeptide(L)'
;MQYYAVMGGASPPDTSKTTKLERYNSYIRRVNSTKLLQASSKLLFRVTLLVALILIFFFTLNYPPLSSADNHHIHSTNHFLASAFYGSGAAWEKQVRHSATPRRPNGFSVLVTGAAGFVGSHCSLALKKRGDGVLGVDNFNSYYDPSLKRARQKLLSKHEIFVVEGDINDAELLNKLFDVVPFSHILHLAAQAGVRYAMQNPLSYVSSNVAGFVNLLEVAKSADPQPAIVWASSSSVYGLNTQVPFSEIDRTDQPASLYAATKKAGEEIAHTYNHIYGLSLTGLRFFTVYGPWGRPDMAYFFFTKDILQGKGINVYVTQEDKGGGA
;
A
#
# COMPACT_ATOMS: atom_id res chain seq x y z
N MET A 1 -20.11 45.05 -108.64
CA MET A 1 -21.44 44.58 -108.19
C MET A 1 -21.21 43.37 -107.30
N GLN A 2 -21.14 43.57 -105.98
CA GLN A 2 -21.15 42.48 -105.00
C GLN A 2 -21.73 43.04 -103.70
N TYR A 3 -22.95 42.61 -103.39
CA TYR A 3 -23.78 43.12 -102.30
C TYR A 3 -23.31 42.55 -100.96
N TYR A 4 -23.17 43.43 -99.97
CA TYR A 4 -22.94 43.09 -98.56
C TYR A 4 -24.25 42.66 -97.89
N ALA A 5 -24.20 41.57 -97.13
CA ALA A 5 -25.29 41.13 -96.26
C ALA A 5 -25.14 41.74 -94.85
N VAL A 6 -26.25 42.26 -94.33
CA VAL A 6 -26.43 42.75 -92.95
C VAL A 6 -27.00 41.61 -92.11
N MET A 7 -26.47 41.35 -90.91
CA MET A 7 -27.16 40.62 -89.84
C MET A 7 -26.91 41.30 -88.49
N GLY A 8 -28.01 41.50 -87.75
CA GLY A 8 -28.13 42.36 -86.58
C GLY A 8 -27.54 41.83 -85.27
N GLY A 9 -27.29 42.76 -84.35
CA GLY A 9 -26.80 42.49 -83.00
C GLY A 9 -27.91 42.09 -82.03
N ALA A 10 -27.63 41.11 -81.18
CA ALA A 10 -28.39 40.78 -79.99
C ALA A 10 -27.52 41.03 -78.74
N SER A 11 -28.07 41.72 -77.75
CA SER A 11 -27.41 42.01 -76.47
C SER A 11 -27.18 40.74 -75.64
N PRO A 12 -26.08 40.63 -74.86
CA PRO A 12 -25.81 39.44 -74.06
C PRO A 12 -26.76 39.33 -72.84
N PRO A 13 -27.09 38.10 -72.38
CA PRO A 13 -27.98 37.89 -71.25
C PRO A 13 -27.33 38.25 -69.90
N ASP A 14 -28.13 38.78 -68.97
CA ASP A 14 -27.72 39.18 -67.61
C ASP A 14 -27.41 37.95 -66.74
N THR A 15 -26.13 37.63 -66.61
CA THR A 15 -25.56 36.46 -65.90
C THR A 15 -25.40 36.65 -64.39
N SER A 16 -25.79 37.82 -63.85
CA SER A 16 -25.54 38.19 -62.45
C SER A 16 -26.52 37.59 -61.45
N LYS A 17 -27.77 37.34 -61.86
CA LYS A 17 -28.84 36.79 -60.99
C LYS A 17 -28.76 35.27 -60.85
N THR A 18 -28.41 34.55 -61.91
CA THR A 18 -28.25 33.09 -61.92
C THR A 18 -27.07 32.63 -61.06
N THR A 19 -25.93 33.32 -61.14
CA THR A 19 -24.73 33.00 -60.33
C THR A 19 -24.92 33.24 -58.83
N LYS A 20 -25.73 34.24 -58.42
CA LYS A 20 -26.07 34.45 -57.00
C LYS A 20 -26.99 33.36 -56.45
N LEU A 21 -27.95 32.89 -57.25
CA LEU A 21 -28.89 31.84 -56.85
C LEU A 21 -28.18 30.48 -56.67
N GLU A 22 -27.23 30.15 -57.54
CA GLU A 22 -26.42 28.92 -57.43
C GLU A 22 -25.48 28.95 -56.20
N ARG A 23 -24.88 30.10 -55.88
CA ARG A 23 -24.07 30.24 -54.65
C ARG A 23 -24.90 30.11 -53.38
N TYR A 24 -26.13 30.63 -53.37
CA TYR A 24 -27.03 30.48 -52.23
C TYR A 24 -27.47 29.01 -52.05
N ASN A 25 -27.84 28.34 -53.13
CA ASN A 25 -28.27 26.94 -53.08
C ASN A 25 -27.12 25.97 -52.68
N SER A 26 -25.89 26.23 -53.12
CA SER A 26 -24.72 25.45 -52.70
C SER A 26 -24.35 25.68 -51.24
N TYR A 27 -24.50 26.90 -50.71
CA TYR A 27 -24.32 27.20 -49.29
C TYR A 27 -25.35 26.46 -48.42
N ILE A 28 -26.64 26.52 -48.76
CA ILE A 28 -27.70 25.82 -48.01
C ILE A 28 -27.51 24.30 -48.03
N ARG A 29 -27.10 23.70 -49.15
CA ARG A 29 -26.76 22.26 -49.20
C ARG A 29 -25.60 21.91 -48.26
N ARG A 30 -24.59 22.76 -48.15
CA ARG A 30 -23.40 22.53 -47.31
C ARG A 30 -23.69 22.69 -45.81
N VAL A 31 -24.58 23.62 -45.44
CA VAL A 31 -25.02 23.79 -44.04
C VAL A 31 -25.94 22.65 -43.61
N ASN A 32 -26.83 22.19 -44.49
CA ASN A 32 -27.71 21.06 -44.18
C ASN A 32 -26.92 19.73 -44.10
N SER A 33 -25.92 19.51 -44.96
CA SER A 33 -25.10 18.30 -44.90
C SER A 33 -24.23 18.23 -43.65
N THR A 34 -23.66 19.36 -43.19
CA THR A 34 -22.85 19.42 -41.96
C THR A 34 -23.69 19.21 -40.70
N LYS A 35 -24.90 19.77 -40.64
CA LYS A 35 -25.85 19.48 -39.54
C LYS A 35 -26.30 18.03 -39.53
N LEU A 36 -26.55 17.42 -40.69
CA LEU A 36 -26.92 16.01 -40.82
C LEU A 36 -25.78 15.08 -40.35
N LEU A 37 -24.54 15.39 -40.71
CA LEU A 37 -23.32 14.66 -40.30
C LEU A 37 -23.06 14.75 -38.78
N GLN A 38 -23.27 15.91 -38.17
CA GLN A 38 -23.12 16.05 -36.71
C GLN A 38 -24.25 15.34 -35.94
N ALA A 39 -25.48 15.36 -36.46
CA ALA A 39 -26.60 14.64 -35.87
C ALA A 39 -26.41 13.12 -35.96
N SER A 40 -25.94 12.60 -37.10
CA SER A 40 -25.67 11.17 -37.29
C SER A 40 -24.50 10.69 -36.43
N SER A 41 -23.45 11.49 -36.26
CA SER A 41 -22.32 11.18 -35.37
C SER A 41 -22.74 11.06 -33.89
N LYS A 42 -23.58 12.00 -33.40
CA LYS A 42 -24.11 11.93 -32.02
C LYS A 42 -25.05 10.75 -31.82
N LEU A 43 -25.84 10.40 -32.83
CA LEU A 43 -26.74 9.24 -32.79
C LEU A 43 -25.93 7.93 -32.79
N LEU A 44 -24.94 7.81 -33.65
CA LEU A 44 -24.02 6.67 -33.69
C LEU A 44 -23.33 6.48 -32.34
N PHE A 45 -22.77 7.54 -31.75
CA PHE A 45 -22.13 7.47 -30.44
C PHE A 45 -23.08 6.96 -29.34
N ARG A 46 -24.33 7.46 -29.30
CA ARG A 46 -25.33 7.03 -28.33
C ARG A 46 -25.77 5.58 -28.54
N VAL A 47 -25.92 5.14 -29.78
CA VAL A 47 -26.27 3.76 -30.11
C VAL A 47 -25.12 2.81 -29.73
N THR A 48 -23.87 3.16 -30.01
CA THR A 48 -22.71 2.35 -29.62
C THR A 48 -22.59 2.24 -28.09
N LEU A 49 -22.83 3.33 -27.36
CA LEU A 49 -22.81 3.33 -25.90
C LEU A 49 -23.93 2.43 -25.33
N LEU A 50 -25.14 2.50 -25.90
CA LEU A 50 -26.27 1.66 -25.50
C LEU A 50 -25.97 0.17 -25.74
N VAL A 51 -25.40 -0.18 -26.90
CA VAL A 51 -25.02 -1.57 -27.22
C VAL A 51 -23.95 -2.08 -26.26
N ALA A 52 -22.94 -1.26 -25.92
CA ALA A 52 -21.92 -1.64 -24.94
C ALA A 52 -22.51 -1.91 -23.55
N LEU A 53 -23.45 -1.07 -23.09
CA LEU A 53 -24.13 -1.26 -21.81
C LEU A 53 -25.02 -2.51 -21.80
N ILE A 54 -25.72 -2.79 -22.90
CA ILE A 54 -26.51 -4.02 -23.06
C ILE A 54 -25.60 -5.25 -23.02
N LEU A 55 -24.46 -5.22 -23.71
CA LEU A 55 -23.49 -6.32 -23.70
C LEU A 55 -22.90 -6.55 -22.30
N ILE A 56 -22.54 -5.49 -21.58
CA ILE A 56 -22.07 -5.59 -20.19
C ILE A 56 -23.15 -6.21 -19.30
N PHE A 57 -24.40 -5.73 -19.42
CA PHE A 57 -25.53 -6.26 -18.65
C PHE A 57 -25.76 -7.76 -18.95
N PHE A 58 -25.79 -8.15 -20.23
CA PHE A 58 -25.91 -9.56 -20.63
C PHE A 58 -24.73 -10.41 -20.13
N PHE A 59 -23.50 -9.88 -20.15
CA PHE A 59 -22.33 -10.59 -19.65
C PHE A 59 -22.41 -10.81 -18.13
N THR A 60 -22.84 -9.79 -17.37
CA THR A 60 -23.02 -9.89 -15.91
C THR A 60 -24.17 -10.81 -15.48
N LEU A 61 -25.21 -10.95 -16.32
CA LEU A 61 -26.36 -11.82 -16.06
C LEU A 61 -26.13 -13.28 -16.44
N ASN A 62 -25.42 -13.52 -17.55
CA ASN A 62 -25.20 -14.88 -18.07
C ASN A 62 -23.90 -15.54 -17.55
N TYR A 63 -22.96 -14.74 -17.02
CA TYR A 63 -21.73 -15.23 -16.42
C TYR A 63 -21.53 -14.62 -15.02
N PRO A 64 -22.32 -15.06 -14.02
CA PRO A 64 -21.99 -14.75 -12.63
C PRO A 64 -20.59 -15.29 -12.31
N PRO A 65 -19.77 -14.56 -11.53
CA PRO A 65 -18.43 -15.03 -11.19
C PRO A 65 -18.53 -16.38 -10.47
N LEU A 66 -17.86 -17.41 -11.03
CA LEU A 66 -17.82 -18.75 -10.44
C LEU A 66 -17.27 -18.67 -9.02
N SER A 67 -18.11 -18.99 -8.05
CA SER A 67 -17.71 -19.28 -6.68
C SER A 67 -17.56 -20.79 -6.50
N SER A 68 -16.33 -21.31 -6.54
CA SER A 68 -15.83 -22.40 -5.65
C SER A 68 -14.53 -23.05 -6.17
N ALA A 69 -13.59 -23.21 -5.22
CA ALA A 69 -12.63 -24.31 -5.08
C ALA A 69 -11.74 -24.73 -6.27
N ASP A 70 -10.46 -24.35 -6.25
CA ASP A 70 -9.34 -25.25 -5.95
C ASP A 70 -7.96 -24.57 -6.13
N ASN A 71 -6.97 -25.07 -5.39
CA ASN A 71 -5.58 -24.61 -5.34
C ASN A 71 -4.84 -24.75 -6.69
N HIS A 72 -4.18 -23.69 -7.16
CA HIS A 72 -2.73 -23.59 -7.41
C HIS A 72 -2.38 -22.42 -8.36
N HIS A 73 -1.40 -21.61 -7.91
CA HIS A 73 -0.48 -20.73 -8.65
C HIS A 73 -0.95 -20.01 -9.95
N ILE A 74 -1.10 -18.68 -9.85
CA ILE A 74 -0.24 -17.63 -10.45
C ILE A 74 -0.96 -16.30 -10.14
N HIS A 75 -0.45 -15.51 -9.20
CA HIS A 75 -0.99 -14.19 -8.86
C HIS A 75 -0.17 -13.11 -9.55
N SER A 76 -0.67 -12.63 -10.67
CA SER A 76 -0.36 -11.32 -11.21
C SER A 76 -1.63 -10.79 -11.87
N THR A 77 -1.87 -9.49 -11.76
CA THR A 77 -2.81 -8.64 -12.51
C THR A 77 -4.21 -8.29 -11.97
N ASN A 78 -4.75 -8.87 -10.89
CA ASN A 78 -6.11 -8.46 -10.43
C ASN A 78 -6.17 -7.54 -9.19
N HIS A 79 -5.04 -7.08 -8.66
CA HIS A 79 -5.03 -6.19 -7.48
C HIS A 79 -5.12 -4.68 -7.79
N PHE A 80 -5.05 -4.25 -9.06
CA PHE A 80 -4.98 -2.83 -9.40
C PHE A 80 -6.32 -2.06 -9.39
N LEU A 81 -7.47 -2.75 -9.52
CA LEU A 81 -8.77 -2.06 -9.57
C LEU A 81 -9.56 -2.10 -8.25
N ALA A 82 -9.17 -2.96 -7.30
CA ALA A 82 -9.83 -3.05 -6.00
C ALA A 82 -9.33 -2.00 -4.99
N SER A 83 -8.10 -1.49 -5.15
CA SER A 83 -7.52 -0.46 -4.29
C SER A 83 -8.12 0.94 -4.50
N ALA A 84 -8.67 1.22 -5.69
CA ALA A 84 -9.18 2.56 -6.03
C ALA A 84 -10.49 2.96 -5.31
N PHE A 85 -11.27 1.99 -4.79
CA PHE A 85 -12.60 2.26 -4.24
C PHE A 85 -12.76 2.02 -2.73
N TYR A 86 -11.79 1.39 -2.04
CA TYR A 86 -11.90 1.09 -0.61
C TYR A 86 -11.27 2.15 0.33
N GLY A 87 -10.58 3.16 -0.20
CA GLY A 87 -9.79 4.12 0.62
C GLY A 87 -10.03 5.61 0.36
N SER A 88 -11.00 6.01 -0.47
CA SER A 88 -11.13 7.40 -0.96
C SER A 88 -12.44 8.11 -0.60
N GLY A 89 -13.31 7.48 0.20
CA GLY A 89 -14.57 8.07 0.63
C GLY A 89 -14.44 8.97 1.87
N ALA A 90 -15.25 10.03 1.95
CA ALA A 90 -15.30 10.93 3.11
C ALA A 90 -15.53 10.20 4.46
N ALA A 91 -16.26 9.08 4.43
CA ALA A 91 -16.49 8.24 5.61
C ALA A 91 -15.20 7.54 6.09
N TRP A 92 -14.38 7.05 5.15
CA TRP A 92 -13.10 6.41 5.45
C TRP A 92 -12.12 7.43 6.04
N GLU A 93 -12.00 8.61 5.43
CA GLU A 93 -11.14 9.68 5.95
C GLU A 93 -11.57 10.12 7.36
N LYS A 94 -12.88 10.20 7.60
CA LYS A 94 -13.41 10.50 8.93
C LYS A 94 -13.02 9.43 9.95
N GLN A 95 -13.06 8.16 9.59
CA GLN A 95 -12.64 7.05 10.46
C GLN A 95 -11.14 7.09 10.75
N VAL A 96 -10.32 7.35 9.71
CA VAL A 96 -8.87 7.52 9.83
C VAL A 96 -8.53 8.66 10.77
N ARG A 97 -9.11 9.85 10.56
CA ARG A 97 -8.92 11.02 11.44
C ARG A 97 -9.35 10.70 12.87
N HIS A 98 -10.55 10.15 13.06
CA HIS A 98 -11.08 9.83 14.39
C HIS A 98 -10.15 8.89 15.18
N SER A 99 -9.61 7.87 14.52
CA SER A 99 -8.68 6.93 15.15
C SER A 99 -7.40 7.60 15.61
N ALA A 100 -6.85 8.48 14.76
CA ALA A 100 -5.58 9.17 14.95
C ALA A 100 -5.66 10.46 15.80
N THR A 101 -6.86 10.90 16.19
CA THR A 101 -7.04 12.07 17.05
C THR A 101 -6.69 11.74 18.51
N PRO A 102 -5.73 12.46 19.13
CA PRO A 102 -5.41 12.31 20.55
C PRO A 102 -6.56 12.80 21.44
N ARG A 103 -6.71 12.19 22.62
CA ARG A 103 -7.75 12.53 23.61
C ARG A 103 -7.21 13.26 24.84
N ARG A 104 -5.91 13.59 24.84
CA ARG A 104 -5.24 14.33 25.91
C ARG A 104 -4.55 15.59 25.36
N PRO A 105 -4.38 16.64 26.18
CA PRO A 105 -3.50 17.77 25.84
C PRO A 105 -2.09 17.26 25.52
N ASN A 106 -1.48 17.80 24.46
CA ASN A 106 -0.16 17.39 23.97
C ASN A 106 -0.05 15.87 23.67
N GLY A 107 -1.17 15.24 23.32
CA GLY A 107 -1.20 13.85 22.88
C GLY A 107 -0.59 13.67 21.49
N PHE A 108 -0.02 12.49 21.25
CA PHE A 108 0.60 12.18 19.96
C PHE A 108 -0.43 11.60 18.99
N SER A 109 -0.36 12.00 17.72
CA SER A 109 -0.95 11.24 16.62
C SER A 109 0.11 10.28 16.09
N VAL A 110 -0.14 8.98 16.19
CA VAL A 110 0.86 7.92 15.93
C VAL A 110 0.39 6.99 14.81
N LEU A 111 1.21 6.86 13.77
CA LEU A 111 1.09 5.79 12.79
C LEU A 111 1.82 4.54 13.31
N VAL A 112 1.09 3.44 13.50
CA VAL A 112 1.68 2.15 13.90
C VAL A 112 1.62 1.18 12.72
N THR A 113 2.76 0.89 12.11
CA THR A 113 2.82 -0.15 11.07
C THR A 113 3.01 -1.53 11.72
N GLY A 114 2.40 -2.57 11.15
CA GLY A 114 2.38 -3.90 11.75
C GLY A 114 1.44 -3.96 12.96
N ALA A 115 0.42 -3.11 13.00
CA ALA A 115 -0.48 -2.95 14.15
C ALA A 115 -1.28 -4.22 14.47
N ALA A 116 -1.56 -5.08 13.48
CA ALA A 116 -2.22 -6.37 13.72
C ALA A 116 -1.21 -7.49 14.09
N GLY A 117 0.09 -7.19 14.06
CA GLY A 117 1.16 -8.02 14.60
C GLY A 117 1.16 -8.09 16.13
N PHE A 118 2.00 -8.96 16.69
CA PHE A 118 2.08 -9.19 18.14
C PHE A 118 2.48 -7.91 18.90
N VAL A 119 3.67 -7.37 18.64
CA VAL A 119 4.15 -6.16 19.34
C VAL A 119 3.29 -4.95 18.98
N GLY A 120 2.93 -4.79 17.71
CA GLY A 120 2.14 -3.67 17.22
C GLY A 120 0.78 -3.52 17.89
N SER A 121 0.06 -4.63 18.15
CA SER A 121 -1.25 -4.53 18.81
C SER A 121 -1.12 -4.08 20.26
N HIS A 122 -0.11 -4.57 20.99
CA HIS A 122 0.12 -4.18 22.38
C HIS A 122 0.55 -2.72 22.49
N CYS A 123 1.47 -2.27 21.63
CA CYS A 123 1.86 -0.86 21.57
C CYS A 123 0.67 0.04 21.22
N SER A 124 -0.16 -0.35 20.25
CA SER A 124 -1.34 0.41 19.84
C SER A 124 -2.33 0.59 21.00
N LEU A 125 -2.61 -0.48 21.75
CA LEU A 125 -3.46 -0.44 22.94
C LEU A 125 -2.86 0.44 24.04
N ALA A 126 -1.55 0.34 24.28
CA ALA A 126 -0.87 1.15 25.30
C ALA A 126 -0.89 2.65 24.96
N LEU A 127 -0.63 3.01 23.70
CA LEU A 127 -0.71 4.38 23.19
C LEU A 127 -2.14 4.94 23.35
N LYS A 128 -3.15 4.18 22.90
CA LYS A 128 -4.55 4.60 23.01
C LYS A 128 -4.99 4.76 24.46
N LYS A 129 -4.60 3.83 25.34
CA LYS A 129 -4.86 3.90 26.79
C LYS A 129 -4.21 5.13 27.43
N ARG A 130 -3.02 5.52 26.98
CA ARG A 130 -2.34 6.75 27.42
C ARG A 130 -3.09 8.02 27.02
N GLY A 131 -3.98 7.93 26.03
CA GLY A 131 -4.75 9.05 25.48
C GLY A 131 -4.21 9.59 24.16
N ASP A 132 -3.26 8.89 23.52
CA ASP A 132 -2.76 9.23 22.20
C ASP A 132 -3.73 8.78 21.10
N GLY A 133 -3.62 9.42 19.94
CA GLY A 133 -4.29 9.01 18.72
C GLY A 133 -3.47 7.95 18.00
N VAL A 134 -4.12 6.90 17.51
CA VAL A 134 -3.43 5.75 16.93
C VAL A 134 -4.13 5.35 15.64
N LEU A 135 -3.38 5.30 14.54
CA LEU A 135 -3.80 4.65 13.31
C LEU A 135 -2.89 3.46 13.04
N GLY A 136 -3.48 2.29 12.81
CA GLY A 136 -2.74 1.09 12.43
C GLY A 136 -2.67 0.91 10.92
N VAL A 137 -1.58 0.32 10.43
CA VAL A 137 -1.48 -0.26 9.08
C VAL A 137 -0.94 -1.68 9.20
N ASP A 138 -1.56 -2.64 8.49
CA ASP A 138 -1.08 -4.02 8.37
C ASP A 138 -1.56 -4.63 7.05
N ASN A 139 -0.74 -5.44 6.38
CA ASN A 139 -1.12 -6.11 5.13
C ASN A 139 -1.76 -7.49 5.34
N PHE A 140 -1.88 -7.95 6.60
CA PHE A 140 -2.47 -9.23 6.95
C PHE A 140 -1.87 -10.44 6.21
N ASN A 141 -0.59 -10.36 5.81
CA ASN A 141 0.09 -11.45 5.11
C ASN A 141 -0.02 -12.80 5.85
N SER A 142 0.12 -13.88 5.09
CA SER A 142 -0.05 -15.28 5.50
C SER A 142 1.23 -15.95 6.04
N TYR A 143 2.21 -15.18 6.51
CA TYR A 143 3.42 -15.73 7.13
C TYR A 143 3.11 -16.67 8.32
N TYR A 144 2.05 -16.34 9.07
CA TYR A 144 1.34 -17.25 9.97
C TYR A 144 -0.17 -17.04 9.76
N ASP A 145 -1.00 -17.87 10.41
CA ASP A 145 -2.47 -17.81 10.29
C ASP A 145 -3.02 -16.37 10.41
N PRO A 146 -3.57 -15.79 9.31
CA PRO A 146 -4.13 -14.44 9.31
C PRO A 146 -5.28 -14.26 10.29
N SER A 147 -5.97 -15.33 10.70
CA SER A 147 -7.08 -15.27 11.67
C SER A 147 -6.65 -14.63 12.98
N LEU A 148 -5.40 -14.87 13.41
CA LEU A 148 -4.83 -14.27 14.61
C LEU A 148 -4.64 -12.76 14.45
N LYS A 149 -4.16 -12.29 13.29
CA LYS A 149 -4.06 -10.85 12.99
C LYS A 149 -5.45 -10.20 12.98
N ARG A 150 -6.45 -10.87 12.37
CA ARG A 150 -7.85 -10.39 12.36
C ARG A 150 -8.46 -10.36 13.77
N ALA A 151 -8.15 -11.33 14.62
CA ALA A 151 -8.55 -11.30 16.02
C ALA A 151 -7.96 -10.11 16.77
N ARG A 152 -6.67 -9.80 16.55
CA ARG A 152 -6.04 -8.58 17.11
C ARG A 152 -6.65 -7.30 16.54
N GLN A 153 -6.95 -7.23 15.24
CA GLN A 153 -7.66 -6.10 14.64
C GLN A 153 -9.03 -5.88 15.29
N LYS A 154 -9.80 -6.95 15.55
CA LYS A 154 -11.08 -6.87 16.25
C LYS A 154 -10.91 -6.35 17.69
N LEU A 155 -9.85 -6.76 18.38
CA LEU A 155 -9.51 -6.23 19.70
C LEU A 155 -9.21 -4.72 19.62
N LEU A 156 -8.38 -4.29 18.68
CA LEU A 156 -8.03 -2.88 18.47
C LEU A 156 -9.25 -2.01 18.17
N SER A 157 -10.16 -2.52 17.33
CA SER A 157 -11.41 -1.82 16.97
C SER A 157 -12.30 -1.54 18.19
N LYS A 158 -12.36 -2.44 19.18
CA LYS A 158 -13.09 -2.20 20.45
C LYS A 158 -12.54 -1.02 21.26
N HIS A 159 -11.30 -0.62 21.00
CA HIS A 159 -10.64 0.54 21.61
C HIS A 159 -10.56 1.73 20.66
N GLU A 160 -11.38 1.75 19.60
CA GLU A 160 -11.45 2.83 18.62
C GLU A 160 -10.11 3.09 17.94
N ILE A 161 -9.36 2.01 17.70
CA ILE A 161 -8.16 1.97 16.89
C ILE A 161 -8.54 1.32 15.55
N PHE A 162 -8.50 2.12 14.50
CA PHE A 162 -8.69 1.67 13.13
C PHE A 162 -7.37 1.14 12.58
N VAL A 163 -7.41 -0.05 11.99
CA VAL A 163 -6.30 -0.65 11.26
C VAL A 163 -6.66 -0.67 9.79
N VAL A 164 -5.95 0.15 9.02
CA VAL A 164 -6.02 0.18 7.57
C VAL A 164 -5.32 -1.07 7.04
N GLU A 165 -6.03 -1.80 6.18
CA GLU A 165 -5.44 -2.93 5.47
C GLU A 165 -4.67 -2.40 4.26
N GLY A 166 -3.36 -2.59 4.26
CA GLY A 166 -2.48 -2.05 3.23
C GLY A 166 -1.03 -2.45 3.43
N ASP A 167 -0.28 -2.43 2.32
CA ASP A 167 1.15 -2.71 2.33
C ASP A 167 1.95 -1.42 2.49
N ILE A 168 3.04 -1.47 3.25
CA ILE A 168 3.95 -0.32 3.40
C ILE A 168 4.72 -0.02 2.10
N ASN A 169 4.68 -0.91 1.12
CA ASN A 169 5.17 -0.66 -0.22
C ASN A 169 4.18 0.14 -1.10
N ASP A 170 2.94 0.31 -0.65
CA ASP A 170 1.95 1.15 -1.34
C ASP A 170 2.19 2.63 -1.00
N ALA A 171 3.01 3.29 -1.83
CA ALA A 171 3.35 4.70 -1.65
C ALA A 171 2.13 5.61 -1.79
N GLU A 172 1.14 5.27 -2.62
CA GLU A 172 -0.07 6.08 -2.79
C GLU A 172 -0.92 6.05 -1.51
N LEU A 173 -1.09 4.87 -0.92
CA LEU A 173 -1.75 4.73 0.37
C LEU A 173 -1.03 5.51 1.46
N LEU A 174 0.30 5.36 1.57
CA LEU A 174 1.07 6.07 2.60
C LEU A 174 0.95 7.59 2.45
N ASN A 175 1.10 8.13 1.24
CA ASN A 175 0.88 9.56 0.99
C ASN A 175 -0.53 9.99 1.39
N LYS A 176 -1.55 9.22 0.99
CA LYS A 176 -2.94 9.52 1.34
C LYS A 176 -3.18 9.54 2.86
N LEU A 177 -2.54 8.66 3.62
CA LEU A 177 -2.64 8.67 5.08
C LEU A 177 -2.04 9.94 5.69
N PHE A 178 -0.92 10.43 5.16
CA PHE A 178 -0.29 11.67 5.61
C PHE A 178 -1.06 12.93 5.18
N ASP A 179 -1.76 12.90 4.04
CA ASP A 179 -2.70 13.97 3.65
C ASP A 179 -3.89 14.07 4.62
N VAL A 180 -4.33 12.92 5.15
CA VAL A 180 -5.49 12.84 6.04
C VAL A 180 -5.10 13.08 7.49
N VAL A 181 -3.89 12.74 7.91
CA VAL A 181 -3.45 12.86 9.30
C VAL A 181 -2.05 13.46 9.36
N PRO A 182 -1.87 14.60 10.07
CA PRO A 182 -0.55 15.10 10.40
C PRO A 182 0.02 14.25 11.55
N PHE A 183 0.67 13.13 11.21
CA PHE A 183 1.28 12.27 12.22
C PHE A 183 2.42 13.00 12.92
N SER A 184 2.40 13.00 14.24
CA SER A 184 3.51 13.51 15.06
C SER A 184 4.61 12.46 15.25
N HIS A 185 4.23 11.18 15.19
CA HIS A 185 5.10 10.06 15.45
C HIS A 185 4.78 8.88 14.54
N ILE A 186 5.80 8.08 14.24
CA ILE A 186 5.66 6.78 13.59
C ILE A 186 6.29 5.71 14.49
N LEU A 187 5.54 4.64 14.73
CA LEU A 187 6.05 3.41 15.33
C LEU A 187 6.10 2.33 14.24
N HIS A 188 7.29 2.12 13.68
CA HIS A 188 7.50 1.20 12.57
C HIS A 188 7.86 -0.22 13.05
N LEU A 189 6.86 -1.11 13.04
CA LEU A 189 7.00 -2.52 13.46
C LEU A 189 6.67 -3.50 12.32
N ALA A 190 6.15 -3.03 11.19
CA ALA A 190 5.93 -3.87 10.02
C ALA A 190 7.27 -4.34 9.45
N ALA A 191 7.49 -5.65 9.44
CA ALA A 191 8.65 -6.28 8.84
C ALA A 191 8.34 -7.76 8.60
N GLN A 192 8.99 -8.35 7.60
CA GLN A 192 9.15 -9.78 7.54
C GLN A 192 10.17 -10.20 8.61
N ALA A 193 9.71 -11.05 9.54
CA ALA A 193 10.49 -11.44 10.71
C ALA A 193 10.77 -12.95 10.75
N GLY A 194 11.61 -13.35 11.69
CA GLY A 194 12.05 -14.74 11.86
C GLY A 194 13.33 -15.02 11.06
N VAL A 195 14.36 -15.53 11.73
CA VAL A 195 15.68 -15.76 11.10
C VAL A 195 15.63 -16.90 10.07
N ARG A 196 14.93 -17.99 10.41
CA ARG A 196 14.92 -19.22 9.60
C ARG A 196 14.14 -19.09 8.30
N TYR A 197 13.05 -18.33 8.29
CA TYR A 197 12.20 -18.16 7.11
C TYR A 197 12.88 -17.36 5.99
N ALA A 198 13.94 -16.61 6.29
CA ALA A 198 14.74 -15.90 5.30
C ALA A 198 15.45 -16.85 4.30
N MET A 199 15.69 -18.10 4.69
CA MET A 199 16.21 -19.12 3.78
C MET A 199 15.14 -19.65 2.81
N GLN A 200 13.86 -19.51 3.14
CA GLN A 200 12.75 -20.02 2.34
C GLN A 200 12.18 -18.95 1.40
N ASN A 201 12.06 -17.70 1.86
CA ASN A 201 11.50 -16.61 1.08
C ASN A 201 12.31 -15.31 1.25
N PRO A 202 13.55 -15.25 0.76
CA PRO A 202 14.44 -14.11 0.98
C PRO A 202 13.91 -12.79 0.42
N LEU A 203 13.18 -12.83 -0.71
CA LEU A 203 12.64 -11.64 -1.36
C LEU A 203 11.65 -10.88 -0.47
N SER A 204 10.86 -11.60 0.33
CA SER A 204 9.92 -10.98 1.28
C SER A 204 10.63 -10.09 2.33
N TYR A 205 11.88 -10.41 2.69
CA TYR A 205 12.68 -9.62 3.63
C TYR A 205 13.19 -8.34 2.99
N VAL A 206 13.68 -8.39 1.76
CA VAL A 206 14.15 -7.17 1.07
C VAL A 206 12.97 -6.24 0.77
N SER A 207 11.86 -6.81 0.26
CA SER A 207 10.63 -6.08 -0.04
C SER A 207 10.04 -5.41 1.21
N SER A 208 9.88 -6.13 2.32
CA SER A 208 9.27 -5.56 3.52
C SER A 208 10.25 -4.72 4.35
N ASN A 209 11.46 -5.22 4.61
CA ASN A 209 12.35 -4.64 5.63
C ASN A 209 13.23 -3.51 5.08
N VAL A 210 13.51 -3.51 3.76
CA VAL A 210 14.37 -2.51 3.12
C VAL A 210 13.50 -1.57 2.29
N ALA A 211 12.85 -2.07 1.24
CA ALA A 211 12.04 -1.22 0.36
C ALA A 211 10.87 -0.58 1.11
N GLY A 212 10.11 -1.36 1.88
CA GLY A 212 9.03 -0.85 2.71
C GLY A 212 9.47 0.17 3.76
N PHE A 213 10.66 0.02 4.34
CA PHE A 213 11.22 1.00 5.27
C PHE A 213 11.56 2.31 4.55
N VAL A 214 12.24 2.24 3.40
CA VAL A 214 12.57 3.42 2.58
C VAL A 214 11.30 4.16 2.13
N ASN A 215 10.27 3.45 1.69
CA ASN A 215 8.99 4.06 1.28
C ASN A 215 8.35 4.85 2.44
N LEU A 216 8.37 4.30 3.65
CA LEU A 216 7.88 5.00 4.84
C LEU A 216 8.70 6.25 5.15
N LEU A 217 10.03 6.18 5.03
CA LEU A 217 10.92 7.32 5.25
C LEU A 217 10.73 8.42 4.19
N GLU A 218 10.49 8.07 2.93
CA GLU A 218 10.25 9.06 1.87
C GLU A 218 8.98 9.87 2.09
N VAL A 219 7.89 9.22 2.54
CA VAL A 219 6.65 9.93 2.90
C VAL A 219 6.86 10.75 4.17
N ALA A 220 7.51 10.19 5.19
CA ALA A 220 7.77 10.91 6.44
C ALA A 220 8.68 12.14 6.26
N LYS A 221 9.69 12.05 5.38
CA LYS A 221 10.59 13.16 5.00
C LYS A 221 9.81 14.36 4.46
N SER A 222 8.76 14.08 3.69
CA SER A 222 7.98 15.09 2.97
C SER A 222 6.91 15.75 3.85
N ALA A 223 6.70 15.25 5.06
CA ALA A 223 5.75 15.82 6.02
C ALA A 223 6.31 17.07 6.72
N ASP A 224 5.43 18.02 7.05
CA ASP A 224 5.78 19.23 7.80
C ASP A 224 4.77 19.50 8.94
N PRO A 225 5.18 19.44 10.23
CA PRO A 225 6.51 19.02 10.69
C PRO A 225 6.75 17.53 10.45
N GLN A 226 8.02 17.15 10.27
CA GLN A 226 8.41 15.74 10.16
C GLN A 226 8.10 14.98 11.47
N PRO A 227 7.54 13.76 11.39
CA PRO A 227 7.29 12.95 12.59
C PRO A 227 8.57 12.39 13.19
N ALA A 228 8.58 12.20 14.51
CA ALA A 228 9.60 11.38 15.15
C ALA A 228 9.33 9.88 14.90
N ILE A 229 10.37 9.12 14.55
CA ILE A 229 10.23 7.74 14.09
C ILE A 229 10.95 6.80 15.05
N VAL A 230 10.20 5.89 15.65
CA VAL A 230 10.73 4.75 16.42
C VAL A 230 10.52 3.49 15.60
N TRP A 231 11.56 2.70 15.39
CA TRP A 231 11.49 1.52 14.52
C TRP A 231 12.19 0.29 15.12
N ALA A 232 11.72 -0.89 14.70
CA ALA A 232 12.27 -2.16 15.18
C ALA A 232 13.52 -2.59 14.40
N SER A 233 14.69 -2.43 15.02
CA SER A 233 15.88 -3.22 14.70
C SER A 233 15.79 -4.60 15.39
N SER A 234 16.88 -5.33 15.50
CA SER A 234 16.91 -6.65 16.15
C SER A 234 18.26 -6.94 16.77
N SER A 235 18.29 -7.69 17.88
CA SER A 235 19.53 -8.21 18.45
C SER A 235 20.29 -9.16 17.50
N SER A 236 19.67 -9.63 16.42
CA SER A 236 20.34 -10.45 15.41
C SER A 236 21.46 -9.72 14.67
N VAL A 237 21.52 -8.37 14.73
CA VAL A 237 22.61 -7.57 14.15
C VAL A 237 23.95 -7.85 14.82
N TYR A 238 23.98 -8.34 16.06
CA TYR A 238 25.22 -8.77 16.72
C TYR A 238 25.84 -9.99 16.03
N GLY A 239 25.07 -10.75 15.23
CA GLY A 239 25.60 -11.70 14.27
C GLY A 239 26.54 -12.75 14.88
N LEU A 240 27.79 -12.76 14.40
CA LEU A 240 28.84 -13.69 14.84
C LEU A 240 29.67 -13.19 16.04
N ASN A 241 29.26 -12.09 16.68
CA ASN A 241 29.95 -11.59 17.87
C ASN A 241 29.89 -12.62 19.01
N THR A 242 31.02 -12.82 19.68
CA THR A 242 31.15 -13.75 20.82
C THR A 242 31.24 -13.06 22.17
N GLN A 243 31.62 -11.78 22.20
CA GLN A 243 31.72 -11.01 23.44
C GLN A 243 30.32 -10.72 23.99
N VAL A 244 30.11 -11.08 25.26
CA VAL A 244 28.87 -10.84 26.00
C VAL A 244 29.18 -10.08 27.30
N PRO A 245 28.26 -9.22 27.79
CA PRO A 245 27.00 -8.83 27.18
C PRO A 245 27.18 -8.00 25.91
N PHE A 246 26.25 -8.14 24.95
CA PHE A 246 26.26 -7.31 23.75
C PHE A 246 25.98 -5.83 24.08
N SER A 247 26.67 -4.92 23.39
CA SER A 247 26.55 -3.47 23.56
C SER A 247 26.26 -2.76 22.23
N GLU A 248 25.55 -1.63 22.29
CA GLU A 248 25.26 -0.81 21.11
C GLU A 248 26.51 -0.26 20.43
N ILE A 249 27.63 -0.14 21.16
CA ILE A 249 28.94 0.27 20.60
C ILE A 249 29.68 -0.86 19.89
N ASP A 250 29.23 -2.11 20.03
CA ASP A 250 29.85 -3.25 19.37
C ASP A 250 29.67 -3.16 17.85
N ARG A 251 30.71 -3.57 17.11
CA ARG A 251 30.65 -3.69 15.66
C ARG A 251 29.66 -4.76 15.25
N THR A 252 28.81 -4.47 14.26
CA THR A 252 27.70 -5.34 13.80
C THR A 252 27.80 -5.72 12.31
N ASP A 253 29.02 -5.82 11.79
CA ASP A 253 29.31 -5.99 10.35
C ASP A 253 29.35 -7.46 9.89
N GLN A 254 29.06 -8.41 10.79
CA GLN A 254 29.09 -9.85 10.51
C GLN A 254 27.72 -10.51 10.76
N PRO A 255 26.65 -10.14 10.02
CA PRO A 255 25.32 -10.70 10.21
C PRO A 255 25.28 -12.19 9.86
N ALA A 256 24.75 -13.01 10.76
CA ALA A 256 24.65 -14.47 10.57
C ALA A 256 23.43 -14.92 9.74
N SER A 257 22.62 -13.99 9.22
CA SER A 257 21.43 -14.29 8.41
C SER A 257 21.00 -13.11 7.54
N LEU A 258 20.24 -13.38 6.49
CA LEU A 258 19.63 -12.32 5.67
C LEU A 258 18.70 -11.40 6.51
N TYR A 259 17.94 -11.95 7.46
CA TYR A 259 17.13 -11.14 8.37
C TYR A 259 17.99 -10.13 9.15
N ALA A 260 19.10 -10.59 9.75
CA ALA A 260 20.05 -9.73 10.45
C ALA A 260 20.64 -8.65 9.52
N ALA A 261 21.04 -9.05 8.30
CA ALA A 261 21.54 -8.12 7.29
C ALA A 261 20.50 -7.03 6.94
N THR A 262 19.22 -7.39 6.76
CA THR A 262 18.18 -6.39 6.48
C THR A 262 17.94 -5.42 7.63
N LYS A 263 18.07 -5.87 8.89
CA LYS A 263 17.95 -5.00 10.06
C LYS A 263 19.15 -4.08 10.22
N LYS A 264 20.37 -4.59 9.97
CA LYS A 264 21.58 -3.76 9.92
C LYS A 264 21.52 -2.73 8.80
N ALA A 265 21.07 -3.12 7.60
CA ALA A 265 20.83 -2.19 6.49
C ALA A 265 19.83 -1.09 6.89
N GLY A 266 18.78 -1.43 7.64
CA GLY A 266 17.86 -0.44 8.22
C GLY A 266 18.55 0.59 9.13
N GLU A 267 19.55 0.18 9.93
CA GLU A 267 20.31 1.11 10.78
C GLU A 267 21.12 2.11 9.93
N GLU A 268 21.80 1.63 8.89
CA GLU A 268 22.58 2.48 7.97
C GLU A 268 21.69 3.42 7.14
N ILE A 269 20.53 2.93 6.68
CA ILE A 269 19.53 3.74 5.99
C ILE A 269 19.00 4.82 6.93
N ALA A 270 18.64 4.48 8.17
CA ALA A 270 18.14 5.44 9.15
C ALA A 270 19.17 6.54 9.46
N HIS A 271 20.44 6.16 9.64
CA HIS A 271 21.53 7.12 9.81
C HIS A 271 21.62 8.09 8.63
N THR A 272 21.57 7.57 7.40
CA THR A 272 21.64 8.37 6.18
C THR A 272 20.47 9.35 6.05
N TYR A 273 19.26 8.89 6.35
CA TYR A 273 18.06 9.75 6.31
C TYR A 273 18.06 10.83 7.39
N ASN A 274 18.55 10.52 8.60
CA ASN A 274 18.77 11.54 9.63
C ASN A 274 19.81 12.57 9.18
N HIS A 275 20.96 12.12 8.67
CA HIS A 275 22.05 13.00 8.27
C HIS A 275 21.67 13.94 7.12
N ILE A 276 20.99 13.43 6.10
CA ILE A 276 20.65 14.21 4.89
C ILE A 276 19.40 15.05 5.09
N TYR A 277 18.37 14.52 5.75
CA TYR A 277 17.03 15.12 5.78
C TYR A 277 16.56 15.57 7.16
N GLY A 278 17.34 15.32 8.22
CA GLY A 278 17.01 15.72 9.58
C GLY A 278 15.97 14.85 10.30
N LEU A 279 15.53 13.73 9.71
CA LEU A 279 14.52 12.85 10.32
C LEU A 279 14.98 12.35 11.70
N SER A 280 14.16 12.57 12.73
CA SER A 280 14.43 12.07 14.09
C SER A 280 14.11 10.57 14.16
N LEU A 281 15.15 9.74 14.22
CA LEU A 281 15.05 8.27 14.13
C LEU A 281 15.64 7.59 15.37
N THR A 282 14.91 6.63 15.94
CA THR A 282 15.37 5.78 17.05
C THR A 282 15.12 4.31 16.72
N GLY A 283 16.20 3.54 16.53
CA GLY A 283 16.15 2.10 16.29
C GLY A 283 16.22 1.30 17.58
N LEU A 284 15.31 0.35 17.76
CA LEU A 284 15.27 -0.53 18.94
C LEU A 284 15.70 -1.95 18.57
N ARG A 285 16.85 -2.41 19.10
CA ARG A 285 17.34 -3.78 18.89
C ARG A 285 16.59 -4.76 19.79
N PHE A 286 15.43 -5.24 19.34
CA PHE A 286 14.63 -6.21 20.09
C PHE A 286 15.34 -7.57 20.24
N PHE A 287 15.30 -8.10 21.45
CA PHE A 287 15.52 -9.51 21.76
C PHE A 287 14.18 -10.27 21.70
N THR A 288 14.13 -11.47 22.28
CA THR A 288 12.92 -12.29 22.31
C THR A 288 11.83 -11.64 23.16
N VAL A 289 10.71 -11.29 22.52
CA VAL A 289 9.48 -10.83 23.17
C VAL A 289 8.51 -12.00 23.29
N TYR A 290 7.88 -12.16 24.46
CA TYR A 290 6.84 -13.17 24.70
C TYR A 290 5.64 -12.57 25.46
N GLY A 291 4.48 -13.21 25.36
CA GLY A 291 3.27 -12.77 26.07
C GLY A 291 1.96 -13.15 25.37
N PRO A 292 0.82 -12.79 25.97
CA PRO A 292 -0.51 -13.00 25.37
C PRO A 292 -0.60 -12.40 23.98
N TRP A 293 -1.38 -13.03 23.09
CA TRP A 293 -1.44 -12.66 21.67
C TRP A 293 -0.09 -12.75 20.96
N GLY A 294 0.82 -13.58 21.46
CA GLY A 294 2.12 -13.84 20.88
C GLY A 294 2.09 -14.38 19.46
N ARG A 295 3.27 -14.49 18.85
CA ARG A 295 3.48 -15.19 17.59
C ARG A 295 3.50 -16.72 17.78
N PRO A 296 2.88 -17.49 16.88
CA PRO A 296 2.83 -18.95 16.97
C PRO A 296 4.13 -19.64 16.52
N ASP A 297 5.00 -18.94 15.80
CA ASP A 297 6.26 -19.46 15.27
C ASP A 297 7.46 -19.27 16.22
N MET A 298 7.21 -18.76 17.43
CA MET A 298 8.23 -18.50 18.46
C MET A 298 8.31 -19.64 19.48
N ALA A 299 9.50 -19.85 20.03
CA ALA A 299 9.82 -20.98 20.91
C ALA A 299 8.82 -21.16 22.07
N TYR A 300 8.47 -20.09 22.78
CA TYR A 300 7.54 -20.18 23.93
C TYR A 300 6.16 -20.74 23.55
N PHE A 301 5.71 -20.52 22.31
CA PHE A 301 4.43 -21.03 21.83
C PHE A 301 4.51 -22.53 21.54
N PHE A 302 5.61 -22.98 20.90
CA PHE A 302 5.88 -24.40 20.70
C PHE A 302 6.02 -25.14 22.04
N PHE A 303 6.74 -24.57 23.01
CA PHE A 303 6.87 -25.16 24.34
C PHE A 303 5.53 -25.34 25.02
N THR A 304 4.67 -24.32 24.99
CA THR A 304 3.32 -24.40 25.58
C THR A 304 2.49 -25.48 24.90
N LYS A 305 2.52 -25.53 23.56
CA LYS A 305 1.79 -26.53 22.78
C LYS A 305 2.26 -27.94 23.07
N ASP A 306 3.57 -28.16 23.13
CA ASP A 306 4.15 -29.49 23.33
C ASP A 306 3.88 -29.98 24.76
N ILE A 307 3.99 -29.12 25.77
CA ILE A 307 3.62 -29.44 27.17
C ILE A 307 2.15 -29.88 27.25
N LEU A 308 1.23 -29.11 26.66
CA LEU A 308 -0.20 -29.44 26.67
C LEU A 308 -0.52 -30.74 25.90
N GLN A 309 0.34 -31.14 24.98
CA GLN A 309 0.21 -32.39 24.21
C GLN A 309 0.98 -33.57 24.82
N GLY A 310 1.65 -33.38 25.96
CA GLY A 310 2.50 -34.41 26.56
C GLY A 310 3.72 -34.78 25.69
N LYS A 311 4.18 -33.86 24.83
CA LYS A 311 5.36 -34.06 23.97
C LYS A 311 6.62 -33.51 24.65
N GLY A 312 7.75 -34.13 24.38
CA GLY A 312 9.05 -33.63 24.84
C GLY A 312 9.44 -32.31 24.19
N ILE A 313 10.23 -31.49 24.90
CA ILE A 313 10.77 -30.21 24.41
C ILE A 313 12.22 -30.41 23.96
N ASN A 314 12.56 -29.89 22.79
CA ASN A 314 13.95 -29.88 22.32
C ASN A 314 14.74 -28.78 23.05
N VAL A 315 15.72 -29.18 23.86
CA VAL A 315 16.66 -28.28 24.52
C VAL A 315 17.96 -28.24 23.71
N TYR A 316 18.29 -27.07 23.16
CA TYR A 316 19.55 -26.87 22.45
C TYR A 316 20.60 -26.38 23.45
N VAL A 317 21.71 -27.11 23.56
CA VAL A 317 22.83 -26.77 24.44
C VAL A 317 23.92 -26.09 23.60
N THR A 318 24.43 -24.94 24.05
CA THR A 318 25.62 -24.31 23.48
C THR A 318 26.86 -25.15 23.81
N GLN A 319 27.86 -25.18 22.92
CA GLN A 319 29.01 -26.11 23.02
C GLN A 319 29.86 -25.99 24.30
N GLU A 320 29.67 -24.96 25.13
CA GLU A 320 30.43 -24.75 26.37
C GLU A 320 30.09 -25.74 27.50
N ASP A 321 28.91 -26.38 27.50
CA ASP A 321 28.52 -27.34 28.55
C ASP A 321 29.11 -28.75 28.37
N LYS A 322 29.93 -28.99 27.33
CA LYS A 322 30.61 -30.28 27.13
C LYS A 322 31.97 -30.40 27.83
N GLY A 323 32.39 -29.39 28.60
CA GLY A 323 33.70 -29.34 29.26
C GLY A 323 33.75 -29.71 30.76
N GLY A 324 32.62 -29.99 31.41
CA GLY A 324 32.53 -30.17 32.86
C GLY A 324 32.53 -31.62 33.37
N GLY A 325 33.17 -32.55 32.65
CA GLY A 325 33.23 -33.96 33.04
C GLY A 325 34.66 -34.51 32.99
N ALA A 326 35.38 -34.34 34.09
CA ALA A 326 36.50 -35.19 34.52
C ALA A 326 36.58 -35.14 36.05
#